data_AF-A0AAE3LN89-F1
#
_entry.id   AF-A0AAE3LN89-F1
#
_cell.length_a   1.000
_cell.length_b   1.000
_cell.length_c   1.000
_cell.angle_alpha   90.00
_cell.angle_beta   90.00
_cell.angle_gamma   90.00
#
_symmetry.space_group_name_H-M   'P 1'
#
loop_
_entity.id
_entity.type
_entity.pdbx_description
1 polymer ?
#
loop_
_entity_poly.entity_id
_entity_poly.type
_entity_poly.pdbx_seq_one_letter_code
_entity_poly.pdbx_strand_id
1 'polypeptide(L)'
;MITIKVKTNGKKFFVPIPYGLLNLGINILSSDFITKQLNKAVKGNGEDKKSTFTMPPLEKENLKKVVKELKKYRGYEIVKIKDKDGTEIFIKL
;
A
#
# COMPACT_ATOMS: atom_id res chain seq x y z
N MET A 1 -11.59 7.30 -3.77
CA MET A 1 -10.26 7.96 -3.73
C MET A 1 -9.86 7.76 -2.30
N ILE A 2 -8.84 6.94 -2.05
CA ILE A 2 -8.49 6.65 -0.66
C ILE A 2 -8.03 7.95 -0.02
N THR A 3 -8.57 8.25 1.14
CA THR A 3 -8.37 9.50 1.83
C THR A 3 -7.88 9.18 3.22
N ILE A 4 -6.65 9.60 3.50
CA ILE A 4 -6.04 9.45 4.82
C ILE A 4 -6.04 10.83 5.46
N LYS A 5 -6.73 10.96 6.59
CA LYS A 5 -6.69 12.15 7.43
C LYS A 5 -5.99 11.80 8.73
N VAL A 6 -4.92 12.51 9.04
CA VAL A 6 -4.22 12.40 10.32
C VAL A 6 -4.34 13.74 11.02
N LYS A 7 -4.78 13.73 12.27
CA LYS A 7 -4.87 14.92 13.11
C LYS A 7 -4.04 14.67 14.35
N THR A 8 -3.01 15.46 14.57
CA THR A 8 -2.10 15.33 15.71
C THR A 8 -1.80 16.71 16.26
N ASN A 9 -1.97 16.91 17.58
CA ASN A 9 -1.53 18.09 18.34
C ASN A 9 -1.54 19.44 17.55
N GLY A 10 -2.72 19.82 17.03
CA GLY A 10 -2.94 21.07 16.30
C GLY A 10 -2.71 21.04 14.79
N LYS A 11 -2.06 20.00 14.25
CA LYS A 11 -1.81 19.82 12.81
C LYS A 11 -2.78 18.81 12.19
N LYS A 12 -3.31 19.15 11.02
CA LYS A 12 -4.18 18.28 10.22
C LYS A 12 -3.47 17.97 8.91
N PHE A 13 -3.17 16.70 8.69
CA PHE A 13 -2.63 16.18 7.45
C PHE A 13 -3.73 15.49 6.66
N PHE A 14 -3.77 15.79 5.37
CA PHE A 14 -4.73 15.22 4.44
C PHE A 14 -3.97 14.69 3.22
N VAL A 15 -3.98 13.38 3.03
CA VAL A 15 -3.32 12.73 1.89
C VAL A 15 -4.39 12.02 1.06
N PRO A 16 -4.81 12.63 -0.07
CA PRO A 16 -5.65 11.95 -1.03
C PRO A 16 -4.77 11.04 -1.88
N ILE A 17 -5.13 9.76 -1.95
CA ILE A 17 -4.51 8.75 -2.79
C ILE A 17 -5.49 8.39 -3.91
N PRO A 18 -5.35 9.00 -5.10
CA PRO A 18 -6.05 8.57 -6.30
C PRO A 18 -5.81 7.10 -6.60
N TYR A 19 -6.85 6.38 -7.03
CA TYR A 19 -6.69 5.00 -7.49
C TYR A 19 -5.79 4.87 -8.73
N GLY A 20 -5.55 5.97 -9.46
CA GLY A 20 -4.55 6.02 -10.51
C GLY A 20 -3.14 5.75 -9.98
N LEU A 21 -2.76 6.35 -8.84
CA LEU A 21 -1.48 6.09 -8.18
C LEU A 21 -1.36 4.63 -7.70
N LEU A 22 -2.46 4.05 -7.19
CA LEU A 22 -2.48 2.63 -6.83
C LEU A 22 -2.26 1.73 -8.05
N ASN A 23 -2.92 2.03 -9.17
CA ASN A 23 -2.73 1.28 -10.41
C ASN A 23 -1.30 1.42 -10.99
N LEU A 24 -0.72 2.62 -10.91
CA LEU A 24 0.67 2.84 -11.30
C LEU A 24 1.62 2.06 -10.41
N GLY A 25 1.42 2.10 -9.09
CA GLY A 25 2.16 1.29 -8.13
C GLY A 25 2.07 -0.19 -8.43
N ILE A 26 0.88 -0.73 -8.73
CA ILE A 26 0.71 -2.14 -9.14
C ILE A 26 1.51 -2.46 -10.41
N ASN A 27 1.45 -1.60 -11.43
CA ASN A 27 2.20 -1.84 -12.66
C ASN A 27 3.72 -1.84 -12.43
N ILE A 28 4.22 -0.96 -11.57
CA ILE A 28 5.64 -0.84 -11.21
C ILE A 28 6.08 -2.05 -10.37
N LEU A 29 5.32 -2.38 -9.32
CA LEU A 29 5.65 -3.48 -8.39
C LEU A 29 5.63 -4.84 -9.08
N SER A 30 4.70 -5.05 -10.00
CA SER A 30 4.62 -6.28 -10.80
C SER A 30 5.51 -6.26 -12.04
N SER A 31 6.46 -5.32 -12.17
CA SER A 31 7.42 -5.33 -13.28
C SER A 31 8.57 -6.30 -12.99
N ASP A 32 9.05 -6.97 -14.04
CA ASP A 32 10.16 -7.93 -13.91
C ASP A 32 11.46 -7.27 -13.44
N PHE A 33 11.62 -5.98 -13.68
CA PHE A 33 12.80 -5.23 -13.24
C PHE A 33 12.79 -5.07 -11.71
N ILE A 34 11.68 -4.62 -11.13
CA ILE A 34 11.54 -4.46 -9.69
C ILE A 34 11.61 -5.81 -8.98
N THR A 35 10.92 -6.84 -9.49
CA THR A 35 11.00 -8.18 -8.87
C THR A 35 12.41 -8.76 -8.92
N LYS A 36 13.15 -8.58 -10.02
CA LYS A 36 14.56 -8.98 -10.11
C LYS A 36 15.45 -8.20 -9.15
N GLN A 37 15.25 -6.89 -9.00
CA GLN A 37 16.04 -6.06 -8.09
C GLN A 37 15.75 -6.38 -6.62
N LEU A 38 14.48 -6.60 -6.26
CA LEU A 38 14.09 -7.06 -4.92
C LEU A 38 14.67 -8.44 -4.62
N ASN A 39 14.55 -9.39 -5.57
CA ASN A 39 15.15 -10.71 -5.41
C ASN A 39 16.67 -10.66 -5.29
N LYS A 40 17.36 -9.72 -5.97
CA LYS A 40 18.81 -9.49 -5.82
C LYS A 40 19.16 -8.89 -4.46
N ALA A 41 18.40 -7.90 -3.99
CA ALA A 41 18.63 -7.25 -2.70
C ALA A 41 18.38 -8.20 -1.52
N VAL A 42 17.30 -8.99 -1.59
CA VAL A 42 16.98 -10.02 -0.58
C VAL A 42 18.04 -11.12 -0.54
N LYS A 43 18.59 -11.51 -1.71
CA LYS A 43 19.71 -12.48 -1.78
C LYS A 43 21.07 -11.89 -1.40
N GLY A 44 21.26 -10.58 -1.50
CA GLY A 44 22.53 -9.90 -1.25
C GLY A 44 22.78 -9.49 0.20
N ASN A 45 21.72 -9.34 1.01
CA ASN A 45 21.81 -8.85 2.39
C ASN A 45 21.64 -9.94 3.47
N GLY A 46 21.44 -11.21 3.11
CA GLY A 46 21.19 -12.29 4.06
C GLY A 46 22.32 -13.31 4.07
N GLU A 47 23.12 -13.32 5.15
CA GLU A 47 24.13 -14.35 5.43
C GLU A 47 23.53 -15.72 5.80
N ASP A 48 22.20 -15.88 5.81
CA ASP A 48 21.53 -17.13 6.18
C ASP A 48 20.79 -17.79 5.00
N LYS A 49 21.43 -18.86 4.48
CA LYS A 49 21.05 -19.70 3.33
C LYS A 49 19.74 -20.51 3.48
N LYS A 50 18.65 -20.03 4.10
CA LYS A 50 17.43 -20.86 4.29
C LYS A 50 16.07 -20.26 3.98
N SER A 51 15.94 -18.97 3.70
CA SER A 51 14.66 -18.40 3.24
C SER A 51 14.79 -17.97 1.79
N THR A 52 14.59 -18.93 0.89
CA THR A 52 14.42 -18.76 -0.56
C THR A 52 13.12 -18.02 -0.87
N PHE A 53 12.88 -16.87 -0.22
CA PHE A 53 11.74 -16.03 -0.51
C PHE A 53 11.97 -15.37 -1.86
N THR A 54 11.58 -16.09 -2.89
CA THR A 54 11.45 -15.56 -4.23
C THR A 54 10.10 -14.88 -4.25
N MET A 55 10.08 -13.55 -4.38
CA MET A 55 8.82 -12.83 -4.47
C MET A 55 8.04 -13.44 -5.64
N PRO A 56 6.87 -14.09 -5.39
CA PRO A 56 6.12 -14.70 -6.45
C PRO A 56 5.65 -13.60 -7.41
N PRO A 57 5.49 -13.91 -8.71
CA PRO A 57 4.99 -12.94 -9.67
C PRO A 57 3.66 -12.38 -9.17
N LEU A 58 3.65 -11.09 -8.87
CA LEU A 58 2.45 -10.39 -8.43
C LEU A 58 1.48 -10.32 -9.62
N GLU A 59 0.41 -11.11 -9.56
CA GLU A 59 -0.63 -11.11 -10.58
C GLU A 59 -1.32 -9.74 -10.66
N LYS A 60 -0.88 -8.94 -11.65
CA LYS A 60 -1.39 -7.58 -11.91
C LYS A 60 -2.91 -7.53 -12.01
N GLU A 61 -3.51 -8.55 -12.62
CA GLU A 61 -4.95 -8.61 -12.86
C GLU A 61 -5.74 -8.75 -11.56
N ASN A 62 -5.27 -9.58 -10.62
CA ASN A 62 -5.93 -9.74 -9.33
C ASN A 62 -5.83 -8.46 -8.51
N LEU A 63 -4.65 -7.81 -8.49
CA LEU A 63 -4.47 -6.53 -7.80
C LEU A 63 -5.35 -5.42 -8.41
N LYS A 64 -5.48 -5.38 -9.75
CA LYS A 64 -6.39 -4.44 -10.42
C LYS A 64 -7.86 -4.74 -10.10
N LYS A 65 -8.27 -6.00 -9.97
CA LYS A 65 -9.63 -6.39 -9.53
C LYS A 65 -9.89 -5.89 -8.11
N VAL A 66 -8.95 -6.05 -7.19
CA VAL A 66 -9.06 -5.51 -5.83
C VAL A 66 -9.25 -3.99 -5.85
N VAL A 67 -8.44 -3.25 -6.63
CA VAL A 67 -8.60 -1.79 -6.76
C VAL A 67 -9.95 -1.40 -7.36
N LYS A 68 -10.47 -2.16 -8.33
CA LYS A 68 -11.82 -1.95 -8.88
C LYS A 68 -12.89 -2.18 -7.83
N GLU A 69 -12.74 -3.17 -6.97
CA GLU A 69 -13.70 -3.44 -5.90
C GLU A 69 -13.67 -2.34 -4.84
N LEU A 70 -12.47 -1.91 -4.43
CA LEU A 70 -12.28 -0.78 -3.50
C LEU A 70 -12.88 0.52 -4.02
N LYS A 71 -12.94 0.73 -5.34
CA LYS A 71 -13.63 1.87 -5.94
C LYS A 71 -15.13 1.88 -5.70
N LYS A 72 -15.78 0.71 -5.62
CA LYS A 72 -17.23 0.60 -5.39
C LYS A 72 -17.61 1.05 -3.99
N TYR A 73 -16.73 0.82 -3.01
CA TYR A 73 -16.90 1.25 -1.62
C TYR A 73 -16.36 2.65 -1.34
N ARG A 74 -16.19 3.48 -2.38
CA ARG A 74 -15.77 4.87 -2.21
C ARG A 74 -16.75 5.57 -1.27
N GLY A 75 -16.23 6.23 -0.26
CA GLY A 75 -17.02 6.88 0.76
C GLY A 75 -17.07 6.12 2.08
N TYR A 76 -16.59 4.87 2.13
CA TYR A 76 -16.65 4.06 3.34
C TYR A 76 -15.48 4.36 4.29
N GLU A 77 -15.78 4.49 5.59
CA GLU A 77 -14.76 4.62 6.64
C GLU A 77 -14.27 3.21 7.00
N ILE A 78 -13.00 2.91 6.71
CA ILE A 78 -12.42 1.61 7.07
C ILE A 78 -11.87 1.67 8.49
N VAL A 79 -11.17 2.75 8.82
CA VAL A 79 -10.43 2.87 10.06
C VAL A 79 -10.66 4.25 10.65
N LYS A 80 -11.05 4.26 11.91
CA LYS A 80 -11.07 5.44 12.77
C LYS A 80 -10.40 5.07 14.08
N ILE A 81 -9.17 5.54 14.24
CA ILE A 81 -8.38 5.32 15.45
C ILE A 81 -8.21 6.67 16.14
N LYS A 82 -8.35 6.66 17.45
CA LYS A 82 -7.97 7.77 18.32
C LYS A 82 -7.01 7.25 19.37
N ASP A 83 -5.81 7.79 19.37
CA ASP A 83 -4.79 7.44 20.35
C ASP A 83 -4.93 8.26 21.64
N LYS A 84 -4.34 7.78 22.73
CA LYS A 84 -4.34 8.41 24.06
C LYS A 84 -3.76 9.82 24.02
N ASP A 85 -2.79 10.05 23.13
CA ASP A 85 -2.14 11.35 22.91
C ASP A 85 -2.99 12.32 22.07
N GLY A 86 -4.26 11.98 21.79
CA GLY A 86 -5.19 12.83 21.03
C GLY A 86 -4.99 12.78 19.51
N THR A 87 -4.08 11.94 19.02
CA THR A 87 -3.88 11.72 17.58
C THR A 87 -5.06 10.93 17.00
N GLU A 88 -5.69 11.46 15.95
CA GLU A 88 -6.81 10.82 15.25
C GLU A 88 -6.38 10.45 13.84
N ILE A 89 -6.59 9.19 13.46
CA ILE A 89 -6.32 8.66 12.12
C ILE A 89 -7.65 8.20 11.53
N PHE A 90 -8.00 8.77 10.38
CA PHE A 90 -9.17 8.40 9.61
C PHE A 90 -8.73 7.90 8.23
N ILE A 91 -9.15 6.70 7.87
CA ILE A 91 -8.94 6.12 6.55
C ILE A 91 -10.30 5.88 5.91
N LYS A 92 -10.51 6.53 4.77
CA LYS A 92 -11.74 6.46 3.98
C LYS A 92 -11.41 5.99 2.56
N LEU A 93 -12.27 5.19 1.94
CA LEU A 93 -12.12 4.78 0.54
C LEU A 93 -12.62 5.83 -0.46
#